data_AF-A0A945UY60-F1
#
_entry.id   AF-A0A945UY60-F1
#
_cell.length_a   1.000
_cell.length_b   1.000
_cell.length_c   1.000
_cell.angle_alpha   90.00
_cell.angle_beta   90.00
_cell.angle_gamma   90.00
#
_symmetry.space_group_name_H-M   'P 1'
#
loop_
_entity.id
_entity.type
_entity.pdbx_description
1 polymer ?
#
loop_
_entity_poly.entity_id
_entity_poly.type
_entity_poly.pdbx_seq_one_letter_code
_entity_poly.pdbx_strand_id
1 'polypeptide(L)'
;MDDFIINVGLQRSHQLIFCGMAGMVALLHLGLLAFRPRHRENLSCAIFAASYALVVYANLEAGLTESASNGHVFVRLFYIAAGIATVSWLTTLRDLLHVSNNRLLKFFVAPVLAVALWGSIMPGRMPLLTLLIMVLIAGGIALLWIIQAYRRGEPGVHVLGTGMLLLAASLIYSIARSVGIIPDSQLAIYLPVYGGGCAVISLSLLVARNFAVVSTKLEQKLVEVEALAATDLAREQEKRVFIAAKNAELETLVEERTADLREARDKSDALLYNILPREAADEVKATGHTEPRRFDDVTVIFTDFEGFTNTVSVMPAAHLVKELNEIFQQFDDIIDQHGLQKIKTIGDAYMAVGGMPEAEPTAAVRAVDAALALAACIEERNQDAAVKWRIRIGLHTGTVVAGVIGKRRLIYDIFGDTVNIASRMESNGQPGRINLSAYTYNLVRSHHECEYRGKITLKGKGEVDMYCVNPPNSS
;
A
#
# COMPACT_ATOMS: atom_id res chain seq x y z
N MET A 1 -36.68 13.30 -87.52
CA MET A 1 -35.24 13.52 -87.20
C MET A 1 -35.12 14.15 -85.82
N ASP A 2 -35.96 15.15 -85.50
CA ASP A 2 -36.01 15.82 -84.19
C ASP A 2 -36.39 14.89 -83.01
N ASP A 3 -37.40 14.03 -83.15
CA ASP A 3 -37.78 13.08 -82.08
C ASP A 3 -36.70 12.03 -81.77
N PHE A 4 -35.87 11.67 -82.75
CA PHE A 4 -34.76 10.74 -82.55
C PHE A 4 -33.61 11.40 -81.79
N ILE A 5 -33.26 12.64 -82.13
CA ILE A 5 -32.23 13.43 -81.46
C ILE A 5 -32.64 13.75 -80.00
N ILE A 6 -33.91 14.10 -79.77
CA ILE A 6 -34.43 14.37 -78.42
C ILE A 6 -34.38 13.10 -77.54
N ASN A 7 -34.79 11.95 -78.06
CA ASN A 7 -34.77 10.68 -77.31
C ASN A 7 -33.36 10.20 -76.98
N VAL A 8 -32.40 10.34 -77.91
CA VAL A 8 -30.99 10.01 -77.69
C VAL A 8 -30.34 10.95 -76.66
N GLY A 9 -30.66 12.25 -76.72
CA GLY A 9 -30.20 13.25 -75.74
C GLY A 9 -30.72 12.99 -74.33
N LEU A 10 -32.00 12.62 -74.20
CA LEU A 10 -32.63 12.27 -72.92
C LEU A 10 -32.05 10.98 -72.33
N GLN A 11 -31.80 9.97 -73.16
CA GLN A 11 -31.14 8.74 -72.71
C GLN A 11 -29.74 9.00 -72.15
N ARG A 12 -28.97 9.87 -72.82
CA ARG A 12 -27.64 10.27 -72.39
C ARG A 12 -27.66 11.00 -71.06
N SER A 13 -28.58 11.94 -70.85
CA SER A 13 -28.67 12.70 -69.60
C SER A 13 -29.02 11.80 -68.41
N HIS A 14 -29.99 10.90 -68.53
CA HIS A 14 -30.39 10.00 -67.46
C HIS A 14 -29.25 9.06 -67.04
N GLN A 15 -28.57 8.41 -68.00
CA GLN A 15 -27.49 7.47 -67.69
C GLN A 15 -26.25 8.17 -67.10
N LEU A 16 -25.93 9.40 -67.52
CA LEU A 16 -24.87 10.20 -66.90
C LEU A 16 -25.20 10.61 -65.47
N ILE A 17 -26.46 10.94 -65.17
CA ILE A 17 -26.91 11.21 -63.79
C ILE A 17 -26.69 9.97 -62.90
N PHE A 18 -27.04 8.77 -63.39
CA PHE A 18 -26.80 7.52 -62.65
C PHE A 18 -25.31 7.22 -62.43
N CYS A 19 -24.48 7.48 -63.45
CA CYS A 19 -23.02 7.38 -63.32
C CYS A 19 -22.50 8.32 -62.22
N GLY A 20 -22.98 9.58 -62.20
CA GLY A 20 -22.64 10.55 -61.16
C GLY A 20 -23.09 10.12 -59.76
N MET A 21 -24.32 9.62 -59.61
CA MET A 21 -24.85 9.12 -58.34
C MET A 21 -24.05 7.93 -57.80
N ALA A 22 -23.76 6.93 -58.64
CA ALA A 22 -22.96 5.78 -58.26
C ALA A 22 -21.51 6.18 -57.92
N GLY A 23 -20.92 7.12 -58.67
CA GLY A 23 -19.61 7.70 -58.35
C GLY A 23 -19.60 8.44 -57.00
N MET A 24 -20.65 9.19 -56.68
CA MET A 24 -20.77 9.87 -55.38
C MET A 24 -20.87 8.86 -54.23
N VAL A 25 -21.63 7.78 -54.39
CA VAL A 25 -21.69 6.69 -53.41
C VAL A 25 -20.32 6.03 -53.23
N ALA A 26 -19.55 5.86 -54.30
CA ALA A 26 -18.19 5.33 -54.21
C ALA A 26 -17.27 6.24 -53.37
N LEU A 27 -17.30 7.55 -53.61
CA LEU A 27 -16.55 8.53 -52.82
C LEU A 27 -16.98 8.57 -51.35
N LEU A 28 -18.28 8.45 -51.08
CA LEU A 28 -18.81 8.37 -49.72
C LEU A 28 -18.20 7.19 -48.96
N HIS A 29 -18.17 6.00 -49.55
CA HIS A 29 -17.60 4.81 -48.92
C HIS A 29 -16.07 4.88 -48.79
N LEU A 30 -15.36 5.53 -49.72
CA LEU A 30 -13.93 5.83 -49.55
C LEU A 30 -13.69 6.79 -48.38
N GLY A 31 -14.54 7.79 -48.20
CA GLY A 31 -14.52 8.66 -47.03
C GLY A 31 -14.73 7.86 -45.73
N LEU A 32 -15.76 7.00 -45.70
CA LEU A 32 -16.01 6.12 -44.56
C LEU A 32 -14.84 5.17 -44.26
N LEU A 33 -14.14 4.69 -45.28
CA LEU A 33 -12.93 3.88 -45.13
C LEU A 33 -11.79 4.66 -44.50
N ALA A 34 -11.59 5.93 -44.88
CA ALA A 34 -10.56 6.79 -44.30
C ALA A 34 -10.78 7.02 -42.80
N PHE A 35 -12.03 7.21 -42.36
CA PHE A 35 -12.37 7.30 -40.94
C PHE A 35 -12.33 5.95 -40.21
N ARG A 36 -12.60 4.85 -40.91
CA ARG A 36 -12.69 3.50 -40.34
C ARG A 36 -11.96 2.46 -41.20
N PRO A 37 -10.61 2.41 -41.13
CA PRO A 37 -9.82 1.51 -41.98
C PRO A 37 -9.99 0.02 -41.65
N ARG A 38 -10.55 -0.31 -40.48
CA ARG A 38 -10.83 -1.70 -40.09
C ARG A 38 -12.08 -2.30 -40.75
N HIS A 39 -12.98 -1.47 -41.27
CA HIS A 39 -14.23 -1.88 -41.91
C HIS A 39 -14.01 -2.07 -43.41
N ARG A 40 -13.63 -3.29 -43.80
CA ARG A 40 -13.25 -3.64 -45.18
C ARG A 40 -14.43 -3.62 -46.16
N GLU A 41 -15.64 -3.72 -45.66
CA GLU A 41 -16.89 -3.59 -46.41
C GLU A 41 -17.02 -2.22 -47.11
N ASN A 42 -16.45 -1.16 -46.55
CA ASN A 42 -16.46 0.17 -47.17
C ASN A 42 -15.61 0.20 -48.45
N LEU A 43 -14.47 -0.49 -48.44
CA LEU A 43 -13.61 -0.59 -49.62
C LEU A 43 -14.29 -1.36 -50.75
N SER A 44 -14.87 -2.52 -50.44
CA SER A 44 -15.56 -3.34 -51.45
C SER A 44 -16.83 -2.67 -51.98
N CYS A 45 -17.59 -1.97 -51.13
CA CYS A 45 -18.76 -1.18 -51.53
C CYS A 45 -18.38 0.00 -52.45
N ALA A 46 -17.28 0.69 -52.14
CA ALA A 46 -16.75 1.77 -52.99
C ALA A 46 -16.34 1.25 -54.37
N ILE A 47 -15.60 0.13 -54.44
CA ILE A 47 -15.19 -0.47 -55.71
C ILE A 47 -16.41 -0.93 -56.51
N PHE A 48 -17.43 -1.50 -55.85
CA PHE A 48 -18.68 -1.88 -56.50
C PHE A 48 -19.41 -0.67 -57.11
N ALA A 49 -19.61 0.40 -56.35
CA ALA A 49 -20.29 1.60 -56.83
C ALA A 49 -19.52 2.27 -57.99
N ALA A 50 -18.19 2.34 -57.92
CA ALA A 50 -17.36 2.91 -58.98
C ALA A 50 -17.36 2.06 -60.26
N SER A 51 -17.27 0.73 -60.14
CA SER A 51 -17.33 -0.17 -61.29
C SER A 51 -18.73 -0.22 -61.90
N TYR A 52 -19.80 -0.12 -61.10
CA TYR A 52 -21.15 0.02 -61.62
C TYR A 52 -21.36 1.32 -62.42
N ALA A 53 -20.82 2.45 -61.94
CA ALA A 53 -20.81 3.70 -62.69
C ALA A 53 -20.14 3.53 -64.07
N LEU A 54 -19.01 2.82 -64.10
CA LEU A 54 -18.27 2.52 -65.31
C LEU A 54 -19.03 1.57 -66.27
N VAL A 55 -19.80 0.61 -65.73
CA VAL A 55 -20.72 -0.24 -66.52
C VAL A 55 -21.78 0.60 -67.22
N VAL A 56 -22.43 1.53 -66.50
CA VAL A 56 -23.47 2.41 -67.05
C VAL A 56 -22.88 3.32 -68.14
N TYR A 57 -21.72 3.91 -67.88
CA TYR A 57 -21.01 4.77 -68.84
C TYR A 57 -20.59 4.02 -70.11
N ALA A 58 -19.97 2.84 -69.95
CA ALA A 58 -19.52 2.03 -71.07
C ALA A 58 -20.68 1.52 -71.94
N ASN A 59 -21.82 1.18 -71.32
CA ASN A 59 -23.04 0.80 -72.04
C ASN A 59 -23.63 1.96 -72.86
N LEU A 60 -23.66 3.17 -72.26
CA LEU A 60 -24.11 4.39 -72.94
C LEU A 60 -23.28 4.68 -74.19
N GLU A 61 -21.95 4.76 -74.04
CA GLU A 61 -21.06 5.12 -75.14
C GLU A 61 -21.01 4.04 -76.23
N ALA A 62 -21.04 2.75 -75.84
CA ALA A 62 -21.14 1.64 -76.80
C ALA A 62 -22.41 1.68 -77.66
N GLY A 63 -23.52 2.19 -77.11
CA GLY A 63 -24.79 2.35 -77.83
C GLY A 63 -24.84 3.57 -78.76
N LEU A 64 -23.97 4.56 -78.54
CA LEU A 64 -23.94 5.82 -79.30
C LEU A 64 -22.85 5.88 -80.39
N THR A 65 -21.86 4.97 -80.38
CA THR A 65 -20.74 5.05 -81.33
C THR A 65 -21.11 4.46 -82.69
N GLU A 66 -21.13 5.28 -83.75
CA GLU A 66 -21.30 4.79 -85.13
C GLU A 66 -20.03 4.14 -85.71
N SER A 67 -18.86 4.43 -85.13
CA SER A 67 -17.57 3.85 -85.53
C SER A 67 -17.38 2.46 -84.93
N ALA A 68 -17.28 1.44 -85.80
CA ALA A 68 -17.02 0.06 -85.43
C ALA A 68 -15.74 -0.10 -84.57
N SER A 69 -14.68 0.68 -84.83
CA SER A 69 -13.42 0.58 -84.06
C SER A 69 -13.56 1.07 -82.62
N ASN A 70 -14.31 2.14 -82.40
CA ASN A 70 -14.46 2.76 -81.08
C ASN A 70 -15.51 2.04 -80.23
N GLY A 71 -16.57 1.49 -80.85
CA GLY A 71 -17.58 0.69 -80.15
C GLY A 71 -16.99 -0.55 -79.46
N HIS A 72 -16.01 -1.22 -80.07
CA HIS A 72 -15.33 -2.38 -79.46
C HIS A 72 -14.59 -2.04 -78.16
N VAL A 73 -14.07 -0.81 -78.02
CA VAL A 73 -13.37 -0.38 -76.80
C VAL A 73 -14.35 -0.23 -75.64
N PHE A 74 -15.52 0.38 -75.88
CA PHE A 74 -16.54 0.55 -74.84
C PHE A 74 -17.20 -0.78 -74.45
N VAL A 75 -17.40 -1.70 -75.40
CA VAL A 75 -17.87 -3.07 -75.09
C VAL A 75 -16.86 -3.81 -74.21
N ARG A 76 -15.54 -3.71 -74.49
CA ARG A 76 -14.49 -4.28 -73.62
C ARG A 76 -14.53 -3.70 -72.22
N LEU A 77 -14.62 -2.38 -72.12
CA LEU A 77 -14.69 -1.65 -70.85
C LEU A 77 -15.91 -2.09 -70.03
N PHE A 78 -17.07 -2.27 -70.67
CA PHE A 78 -18.29 -2.77 -70.05
C PHE A 78 -18.09 -4.13 -69.39
N TYR A 79 -17.49 -5.10 -70.09
CA TYR A 79 -17.27 -6.46 -69.55
C TYR A 79 -16.30 -6.47 -68.37
N ILE A 80 -15.20 -5.74 -68.47
CA ILE A 80 -14.21 -5.63 -67.38
C ILE A 80 -14.87 -4.99 -66.15
N ALA A 81 -15.58 -3.87 -66.35
CA ALA A 81 -16.29 -3.18 -65.29
C ALA A 81 -17.37 -4.05 -64.64
N ALA A 82 -18.12 -4.83 -65.44
CA ALA A 82 -19.16 -5.73 -64.95
C ALA A 82 -18.58 -6.90 -64.14
N GLY A 83 -17.42 -7.43 -64.54
CA GLY A 83 -16.71 -8.46 -63.76
C GLY A 83 -16.23 -7.92 -62.41
N ILE A 84 -15.61 -6.73 -62.38
CA ILE A 84 -15.18 -6.07 -61.15
C ILE A 84 -16.38 -5.77 -60.24
N ALA A 85 -17.45 -5.19 -60.79
CA ALA A 85 -18.68 -4.90 -60.05
C ALA A 85 -19.26 -6.16 -59.41
N THR A 86 -19.31 -7.26 -60.14
CA THR A 86 -19.84 -8.54 -59.65
C THR A 86 -19.03 -9.09 -58.48
N VAL A 87 -17.70 -9.11 -58.60
CA VAL A 87 -16.81 -9.58 -57.54
C VAL A 87 -16.89 -8.68 -56.32
N SER A 88 -16.82 -7.36 -56.51
CA SER A 88 -16.89 -6.38 -55.42
C SER A 88 -18.24 -6.42 -54.71
N TRP A 89 -19.34 -6.58 -55.44
CA TRP A 89 -20.67 -6.75 -54.85
C TRP A 89 -20.74 -8.00 -53.96
N LEU A 90 -20.30 -9.16 -54.46
CA LEU A 90 -20.28 -10.40 -53.68
C LEU A 90 -19.36 -10.32 -52.46
N THR A 91 -18.19 -9.67 -52.59
CA THR A 91 -17.30 -9.46 -51.44
C THR A 91 -17.95 -8.61 -50.35
N THR A 92 -18.62 -7.51 -50.73
CA THR A 92 -19.32 -6.63 -49.79
C THR A 92 -20.48 -7.37 -49.14
N LEU A 93 -21.27 -8.10 -49.92
CA LEU A 93 -22.40 -8.90 -49.45
C LEU A 93 -21.96 -9.94 -48.42
N ARG A 94 -20.85 -10.64 -48.68
CA ARG A 94 -20.26 -11.60 -47.75
C ARG A 94 -19.88 -10.93 -46.42
N ASP A 95 -19.18 -9.82 -46.50
CA ASP A 95 -18.65 -9.11 -45.32
C ASP A 95 -19.79 -8.56 -44.46
N LEU A 96 -20.83 -8.02 -45.12
CA LEU A 96 -21.99 -7.42 -44.46
C LEU A 96 -22.95 -8.45 -43.86
N LEU A 97 -23.03 -9.65 -44.44
CA LEU A 97 -23.84 -10.77 -43.93
C LEU A 97 -23.05 -11.75 -43.05
N HIS A 98 -21.83 -11.38 -42.66
CA HIS A 98 -20.93 -12.17 -41.82
C HIS A 98 -20.82 -13.64 -42.26
N VAL A 99 -20.72 -13.88 -43.58
CA VAL A 99 -20.62 -15.25 -44.11
C VAL A 99 -19.21 -15.77 -43.89
N SER A 100 -19.07 -16.74 -42.98
CA SER A 100 -17.77 -17.29 -42.56
C SER A 100 -17.05 -18.09 -43.65
N ASN A 101 -17.77 -18.65 -44.62
CA ASN A 101 -17.20 -19.53 -45.64
C ASN A 101 -16.68 -18.76 -46.87
N ASN A 102 -15.39 -18.43 -46.85
CA ASN A 102 -14.68 -17.78 -47.95
C ASN A 102 -14.40 -18.68 -49.16
N ARG A 103 -14.56 -20.02 -49.03
CA ARG A 103 -14.22 -20.95 -50.13
C ARG A 103 -15.14 -20.72 -51.33
N LEU A 104 -16.44 -20.60 -51.09
CA LEU A 104 -17.44 -20.35 -52.13
C LEU A 104 -17.08 -19.10 -52.96
N LEU A 105 -16.83 -17.97 -52.31
CA LEU A 105 -16.45 -16.74 -53.03
C LEU A 105 -15.19 -16.94 -53.90
N LYS A 106 -14.14 -17.55 -53.34
CA LYS A 106 -12.89 -17.80 -54.08
C LYS A 106 -13.07 -18.71 -55.30
N PHE A 107 -13.93 -19.73 -55.19
CA PHE A 107 -14.25 -20.64 -56.30
C PHE A 107 -14.95 -19.94 -57.47
N PHE A 108 -15.73 -18.88 -57.21
CA PHE A 108 -16.53 -18.20 -58.23
C PHE A 108 -15.89 -16.93 -58.80
N VAL A 109 -14.94 -16.32 -58.10
CA VAL A 109 -14.20 -15.15 -58.61
C VAL A 109 -13.48 -15.46 -59.93
N ALA A 110 -12.77 -16.59 -60.00
CA ALA A 110 -12.04 -16.98 -61.21
C ALA A 110 -12.96 -17.23 -62.42
N PRO A 111 -14.06 -18.00 -62.31
CA PRO A 111 -15.08 -18.12 -63.37
C PRO A 111 -15.70 -16.79 -63.80
N VAL A 112 -16.07 -15.92 -62.85
CA VAL A 112 -16.68 -14.61 -63.16
C VAL A 112 -15.71 -13.73 -63.95
N LEU A 113 -14.45 -13.67 -63.53
CA LEU A 113 -13.41 -12.90 -64.23
C LEU A 113 -13.06 -13.53 -65.59
N ALA A 114 -13.05 -14.86 -65.70
CA ALA A 114 -12.81 -15.57 -66.96
C ALA A 114 -13.94 -15.29 -67.98
N VAL A 115 -15.20 -15.30 -67.53
CA VAL A 115 -16.36 -14.96 -68.36
C VAL A 115 -16.33 -13.50 -68.79
N ALA A 116 -15.98 -12.57 -67.88
CA ALA A 116 -15.79 -11.17 -68.21
C ALA A 116 -14.66 -10.95 -69.25
N LEU A 117 -13.52 -11.61 -69.06
CA LEU A 117 -12.40 -11.53 -69.99
C LEU A 117 -12.77 -12.12 -71.37
N TRP A 118 -13.45 -13.26 -71.39
CA TRP A 118 -13.94 -13.89 -72.63
C TRP A 118 -14.91 -12.97 -73.39
N GLY A 119 -15.86 -12.34 -72.68
CA GLY A 119 -16.79 -11.37 -73.24
C GLY A 119 -16.11 -10.13 -73.84
N SER A 120 -14.95 -9.74 -73.30
CA SER A 120 -14.17 -8.60 -73.83
C SER A 120 -13.42 -8.92 -75.14
N ILE A 121 -13.12 -10.19 -75.41
CA ILE A 121 -12.28 -10.60 -76.55
C ILE A 121 -13.13 -10.97 -77.78
N MET A 122 -14.35 -11.49 -77.58
CA MET A 122 -15.16 -12.05 -78.66
C MET A 122 -15.95 -11.00 -79.47
N PRO A 123 -15.87 -11.01 -80.82
CA PRO A 123 -16.71 -10.16 -81.67
C PRO A 123 -18.12 -10.76 -81.89
N GLY A 124 -19.17 -9.92 -81.90
CA GLY A 124 -20.53 -10.31 -82.33
C GLY A 124 -21.61 -10.32 -81.24
N ARG A 125 -22.71 -11.08 -81.46
CA ARG A 125 -23.95 -11.15 -80.63
C ARG A 125 -23.92 -12.18 -79.47
N MET A 126 -22.81 -12.89 -79.27
CA MET A 126 -22.53 -13.70 -78.07
C MET A 126 -22.33 -12.97 -76.69
N PRO A 127 -22.25 -11.62 -76.56
CA PRO A 127 -21.98 -10.95 -75.29
C PRO A 127 -23.10 -11.12 -74.25
N LEU A 128 -24.36 -11.07 -74.68
CA LEU A 128 -25.52 -11.10 -73.77
C LEU A 128 -25.63 -12.42 -72.98
N LEU A 129 -25.30 -13.54 -73.64
CA LEU A 129 -25.31 -14.87 -73.00
C LEU A 129 -24.23 -14.97 -71.90
N THR A 130 -23.05 -14.39 -72.13
CA THR A 130 -21.96 -14.38 -71.14
C THR A 130 -22.30 -13.52 -69.92
N LEU A 131 -22.92 -12.36 -70.14
CA LEU A 131 -23.43 -11.50 -69.06
C LEU A 131 -24.51 -12.22 -68.25
N LEU A 132 -25.41 -12.93 -68.93
CA LEU A 132 -26.47 -13.72 -68.29
C LEU A 132 -25.90 -14.81 -67.38
N ILE A 133 -24.92 -15.57 -67.86
CA ILE A 133 -24.26 -16.62 -67.06
C ILE A 133 -23.61 -16.02 -65.81
N MET A 134 -22.89 -14.91 -65.96
CA MET A 134 -22.22 -14.22 -64.84
C MET A 134 -23.24 -13.76 -63.78
N VAL A 135 -24.34 -13.17 -64.22
CA VAL A 135 -25.43 -12.68 -63.37
C VAL A 135 -26.16 -13.82 -62.67
N LEU A 136 -26.44 -14.94 -63.35
CA LEU A 136 -27.11 -16.10 -62.75
C LEU A 136 -26.25 -16.77 -61.68
N ILE A 137 -24.94 -16.91 -61.94
CA ILE A 137 -24.00 -17.47 -60.96
C ILE A 137 -23.90 -16.56 -59.73
N ALA A 138 -23.63 -15.27 -59.92
CA ALA A 138 -23.51 -14.33 -58.82
C ALA A 138 -24.84 -14.13 -58.07
N GLY A 139 -25.95 -14.03 -58.80
CA GLY A 139 -27.29 -13.92 -58.25
C GLY A 139 -27.70 -15.16 -57.46
N GLY A 140 -27.41 -16.36 -57.93
CA GLY A 140 -27.68 -17.59 -57.18
C GLY A 140 -26.98 -17.62 -55.82
N ILE A 141 -25.69 -17.25 -55.79
CA ILE A 141 -24.89 -17.20 -54.56
C ILE A 141 -25.43 -16.13 -53.60
N ALA A 142 -25.68 -14.93 -54.13
CA ALA A 142 -26.20 -13.82 -53.35
C ALA A 142 -27.57 -14.18 -52.73
N LEU A 143 -28.43 -14.87 -53.48
CA LEU A 143 -29.75 -15.29 -53.00
C LEU A 143 -29.62 -16.30 -51.86
N LEU A 144 -28.71 -17.27 -51.99
CA LEU A 144 -28.43 -18.23 -50.92
C LEU A 144 -27.96 -17.53 -49.64
N TRP A 145 -27.05 -16.55 -49.75
CA TRP A 145 -26.57 -15.80 -48.59
C TRP A 145 -27.64 -14.92 -47.97
N ILE A 146 -28.47 -14.25 -48.77
CA ILE A 146 -29.60 -13.46 -48.28
C ILE A 146 -30.61 -14.35 -47.56
N ILE A 147 -30.97 -15.52 -48.12
CA ILE A 147 -31.87 -16.48 -47.47
C ILE A 147 -31.26 -16.98 -46.15
N GLN A 148 -29.97 -17.32 -46.15
CA GLN A 148 -29.28 -17.74 -44.93
C GLN A 148 -29.23 -16.62 -43.88
N ALA A 149 -29.04 -15.36 -44.29
CA ALA A 149 -29.06 -14.22 -43.38
C ALA A 149 -30.47 -13.91 -42.86
N TYR A 150 -31.49 -14.07 -43.70
CA TYR A 150 -32.90 -13.97 -43.31
C TYR A 150 -33.25 -15.00 -42.23
N ARG A 151 -32.79 -16.25 -42.39
CA ARG A 151 -32.97 -17.31 -41.38
C ARG A 151 -32.21 -17.04 -40.08
N ARG A 152 -31.09 -16.34 -40.15
CA ARG A 152 -30.32 -15.88 -38.98
C ARG A 152 -30.98 -14.70 -38.27
N GLY A 153 -32.04 -14.12 -38.83
CA GLY A 153 -32.68 -12.92 -38.28
C GLY A 153 -31.79 -11.68 -38.40
N GLU A 154 -30.84 -11.68 -39.35
CA GLU A 154 -29.93 -10.56 -39.53
C GLU A 154 -30.74 -9.31 -39.93
N PRO A 155 -30.67 -8.24 -39.13
CA PRO A 155 -31.58 -7.13 -39.32
C PRO A 155 -31.13 -6.27 -40.52
N GLY A 156 -32.09 -5.72 -41.27
CA GLY A 156 -31.82 -4.94 -42.48
C GLY A 156 -31.59 -5.77 -43.75
N VAL A 157 -31.55 -7.11 -43.66
CA VAL A 157 -31.44 -8.01 -44.83
C VAL A 157 -32.61 -7.83 -45.81
N HIS A 158 -33.79 -7.43 -45.33
CA HIS A 158 -34.94 -7.13 -46.19
C HIS A 158 -34.63 -6.03 -47.22
N VAL A 159 -33.85 -5.00 -46.85
CA VAL A 159 -33.45 -3.89 -47.74
C VAL A 159 -32.54 -4.39 -48.86
N LEU A 160 -31.65 -5.33 -48.53
CA LEU A 160 -30.76 -5.97 -49.48
C LEU A 160 -31.52 -6.92 -50.43
N GLY A 161 -32.46 -7.68 -49.88
CA GLY A 161 -33.34 -8.57 -50.63
C GLY A 161 -34.23 -7.81 -51.62
N THR A 162 -34.81 -6.66 -51.24
CA THR A 162 -35.62 -5.85 -52.15
C THR A 162 -34.79 -5.26 -53.30
N GLY A 163 -33.60 -4.73 -53.00
CA GLY A 163 -32.68 -4.24 -54.04
C GLY A 163 -32.26 -5.33 -55.03
N MET A 164 -32.01 -6.55 -54.52
CA MET A 164 -31.66 -7.70 -55.36
C MET A 164 -32.83 -8.23 -56.19
N LEU A 165 -34.06 -8.21 -55.65
CA LEU A 165 -35.26 -8.57 -56.40
C LEU A 165 -35.51 -7.61 -57.57
N LEU A 166 -35.33 -6.30 -57.36
CA LEU A 166 -35.44 -5.28 -58.41
C LEU A 166 -34.36 -5.46 -59.48
N LEU A 167 -33.12 -5.76 -59.07
CA LEU A 167 -32.05 -6.11 -59.99
C LEU A 167 -32.40 -7.36 -60.82
N ALA A 168 -32.84 -8.44 -60.19
CA ALA A 168 -33.22 -9.67 -60.87
C ALA A 168 -34.39 -9.45 -61.86
N ALA A 169 -35.43 -8.71 -61.45
CA ALA A 169 -36.56 -8.36 -62.32
C ALA A 169 -36.10 -7.55 -63.54
N SER A 170 -35.17 -6.60 -63.37
CA SER A 170 -34.63 -5.81 -64.48
C SER A 170 -33.85 -6.65 -65.50
N LEU A 171 -33.16 -7.68 -65.03
CA LEU A 171 -32.39 -8.59 -65.86
C LEU A 171 -33.30 -9.57 -66.61
N ILE A 172 -34.32 -10.12 -65.94
CA ILE A 172 -35.33 -10.98 -66.56
C ILE A 172 -36.03 -10.25 -67.72
N TYR A 173 -36.42 -9.00 -67.50
CA TYR A 173 -37.01 -8.17 -68.53
C TYR A 173 -36.07 -7.98 -69.74
N SER A 174 -34.78 -7.71 -69.47
CA SER A 174 -33.77 -7.52 -70.51
C SER A 174 -33.55 -8.78 -71.37
N ILE A 175 -33.58 -9.96 -70.74
CA ILE A 175 -33.47 -11.25 -71.43
C ILE A 175 -34.72 -11.52 -72.27
N ALA A 176 -35.91 -11.34 -71.68
CA ALA A 176 -37.18 -11.56 -72.37
C ALA A 176 -37.30 -10.68 -73.64
N ARG A 177 -36.82 -9.44 -73.58
CA ARG A 177 -36.65 -8.58 -74.76
C ARG A 177 -35.70 -9.18 -75.79
N SER A 178 -34.50 -9.61 -75.38
CA SER A 178 -33.48 -10.09 -76.32
C SER A 178 -33.89 -11.33 -77.14
N VAL A 179 -34.81 -12.14 -76.60
CA VAL A 179 -35.36 -13.34 -77.24
C VAL A 179 -36.63 -13.02 -78.05
N GLY A 180 -37.09 -11.75 -78.05
CA GLY A 180 -38.26 -11.31 -78.81
C GLY A 180 -39.60 -11.59 -78.15
N ILE A 181 -39.62 -11.91 -76.85
CA ILE A 181 -40.86 -12.18 -76.08
C ILE A 181 -41.60 -10.87 -75.76
N ILE A 182 -40.85 -9.78 -75.54
CA ILE A 182 -41.37 -8.45 -75.18
C ILE A 182 -41.05 -7.47 -76.32
N PRO A 183 -42.00 -6.63 -76.76
CA PRO A 183 -41.76 -5.64 -77.80
C PRO A 183 -40.72 -4.59 -77.38
N ASP A 184 -39.98 -4.08 -78.37
CA ASP A 184 -38.99 -3.01 -78.15
C ASP A 184 -39.66 -1.76 -77.57
N SER A 185 -39.19 -1.33 -76.40
CA SER A 185 -39.66 -0.13 -75.72
C SER A 185 -38.48 0.65 -75.15
N GLN A 186 -38.64 1.97 -75.02
CA GLN A 186 -37.65 2.86 -74.41
C GLN A 186 -37.32 2.45 -72.96
N LEU A 187 -38.28 1.83 -72.25
CA LEU A 187 -38.13 1.36 -70.88
C LEU A 187 -36.99 0.33 -70.71
N ALA A 188 -36.73 -0.45 -71.76
CA ALA A 188 -35.75 -1.54 -71.73
C ALA A 188 -34.30 -1.09 -71.56
N ILE A 189 -33.98 0.14 -71.95
CA ILE A 189 -32.62 0.69 -71.82
C ILE A 189 -32.36 1.15 -70.38
N TYR A 190 -33.39 1.64 -69.70
CA TYR A 190 -33.25 2.22 -68.37
C TYR A 190 -33.43 1.20 -67.25
N LEU A 191 -34.24 0.15 -67.43
CA LEU A 191 -34.58 -0.79 -66.36
C LEU A 191 -33.36 -1.47 -65.70
N PRO A 192 -32.31 -1.91 -66.42
CA PRO A 192 -31.10 -2.47 -65.81
C PRO A 192 -30.26 -1.44 -65.03
N VAL A 193 -30.31 -0.17 -65.47
CA VAL A 193 -29.67 0.96 -64.80
C VAL A 193 -30.38 1.27 -63.47
N TYR A 194 -31.71 1.21 -63.45
CA TYR A 194 -32.46 1.33 -62.20
C TYR A 194 -32.23 0.14 -61.27
N GLY A 195 -32.25 -1.09 -61.80
CA GLY A 195 -32.05 -2.31 -61.02
C GLY A 195 -30.68 -2.38 -60.32
N GLY A 196 -29.60 -2.03 -61.03
CA GLY A 196 -28.26 -1.98 -60.43
C GLY A 196 -28.07 -0.79 -59.48
N GLY A 197 -28.68 0.36 -59.76
CA GLY A 197 -28.74 1.48 -58.81
C GLY A 197 -29.40 1.11 -57.49
N CYS A 198 -30.49 0.34 -57.51
CA CYS A 198 -31.14 -0.18 -56.30
C CYS A 198 -30.21 -1.11 -55.50
N ALA A 199 -29.37 -1.90 -56.16
CA ALA A 199 -28.39 -2.77 -55.49
C ALA A 199 -27.23 -1.97 -54.82
N VAL A 200 -26.80 -0.86 -55.43
CA VAL A 200 -25.81 0.07 -54.83
C VAL A 200 -26.38 0.77 -53.59
N ILE A 201 -27.62 1.26 -53.69
CA ILE A 201 -28.29 1.96 -52.59
C ILE A 201 -28.59 1.01 -51.42
N SER A 202 -29.10 -0.19 -51.69
CA SER A 202 -29.45 -1.15 -50.63
C SER A 202 -28.25 -1.57 -49.78
N LEU A 203 -27.10 -1.77 -50.41
CA LEU A 203 -25.84 -2.11 -49.75
C LEU A 203 -25.33 -0.94 -48.89
N SER A 204 -25.41 0.27 -49.42
CA SER A 204 -25.01 1.49 -48.73
C SER A 204 -25.87 1.77 -47.49
N LEU A 205 -27.19 1.56 -47.59
CA LEU A 205 -28.12 1.71 -46.46
C LEU A 205 -27.83 0.73 -45.33
N LEU A 206 -27.47 -0.51 -45.65
CA LEU A 206 -27.17 -1.52 -44.63
C LEU A 206 -25.82 -1.23 -43.92
N VAL A 207 -24.81 -0.75 -44.65
CA VAL A 207 -23.56 -0.24 -44.04
C VAL A 207 -23.84 0.95 -43.11
N ALA A 208 -24.63 1.93 -43.57
CA ALA A 208 -24.98 3.11 -42.76
C ALA A 208 -25.74 2.73 -41.48
N ARG A 209 -26.65 1.75 -41.57
CA ARG A 209 -27.36 1.22 -40.40
C ARG A 209 -26.42 0.56 -39.39
N ASN A 210 -25.51 -0.30 -39.86
CA ASN A 210 -24.54 -0.95 -38.98
C ASN A 210 -23.65 0.09 -38.27
N PHE A 211 -23.28 1.16 -38.97
CA PHE A 211 -22.56 2.28 -38.37
C PHE A 211 -23.34 2.96 -37.24
N ALA A 212 -24.61 3.31 -37.48
CA ALA A 212 -25.46 3.98 -36.49
C ALA A 212 -25.63 3.14 -35.21
N VAL A 213 -25.86 1.82 -35.36
CA VAL A 213 -26.00 0.90 -34.21
C VAL A 213 -24.72 0.80 -33.39
N VAL A 214 -23.55 0.79 -34.03
CA VAL A 214 -22.27 0.75 -33.32
C VAL A 214 -22.00 2.06 -32.59
N SER A 215 -22.32 3.21 -33.20
CA SER A 215 -22.11 4.53 -32.60
C SER A 215 -22.93 4.69 -31.31
N THR A 216 -24.22 4.38 -31.36
CA THR A 216 -25.10 4.52 -30.18
C THR A 216 -24.71 3.57 -29.06
N LYS A 217 -24.29 2.33 -29.38
CA LYS A 217 -23.74 1.40 -28.38
C LYS A 217 -22.47 1.91 -27.73
N LEU A 218 -21.61 2.61 -28.48
CA LEU A 218 -20.36 3.16 -27.95
C LEU A 218 -20.63 4.32 -26.99
N GLU A 219 -21.55 5.22 -27.35
CA GLU A 219 -21.98 6.33 -26.50
C GLU A 219 -22.58 5.83 -25.18
N GLN A 220 -23.44 4.80 -25.24
CA GLN A 220 -24.00 4.18 -24.03
C GLN A 220 -22.91 3.61 -23.12
N LYS A 221 -21.94 2.89 -23.70
CA LYS A 221 -20.81 2.34 -22.93
C LYS A 221 -19.93 3.41 -22.32
N LEU A 222 -19.75 4.55 -23.00
CA LEU A 222 -18.96 5.65 -22.47
C LEU A 222 -19.60 6.21 -21.20
N VAL A 223 -20.91 6.47 -21.24
CA VAL A 223 -21.66 6.96 -20.07
C VAL A 223 -21.60 5.97 -18.90
N GLU A 224 -21.73 4.67 -19.18
CA GLU A 224 -21.62 3.62 -18.15
C GLU A 224 -20.23 3.61 -17.48
N VAL A 225 -19.17 3.72 -18.27
CA VAL A 225 -17.78 3.76 -17.77
C VAL A 225 -17.52 5.02 -16.96
N GLU A 226 -18.01 6.18 -17.40
CA GLU A 226 -17.87 7.45 -16.67
C GLU A 226 -18.60 7.40 -15.31
N ALA A 227 -19.80 6.83 -15.27
CA ALA A 227 -20.55 6.64 -14.03
C ALA A 227 -19.81 5.71 -13.06
N LEU A 228 -19.27 4.59 -13.55
CA LEU A 228 -18.48 3.67 -12.73
C LEU A 228 -17.23 4.35 -12.16
N ALA A 229 -16.49 5.07 -13.01
CA ALA A 229 -15.28 5.80 -12.60
C ALA A 229 -15.57 6.83 -11.50
N ALA A 230 -16.70 7.56 -11.59
CA ALA A 230 -17.11 8.50 -10.56
C ALA A 230 -17.40 7.81 -9.22
N THR A 231 -18.04 6.63 -9.23
CA THR A 231 -18.32 5.87 -8.01
C THR A 231 -17.06 5.30 -7.36
N ASP A 232 -16.09 4.85 -8.16
CA ASP A 232 -14.83 4.31 -7.64
C ASP A 232 -13.98 5.42 -7.01
N LEU A 233 -13.96 6.61 -7.62
CA LEU A 233 -13.29 7.78 -7.05
C LEU A 233 -13.88 8.18 -5.69
N ALA A 234 -15.21 8.20 -5.56
CA ALA A 234 -15.88 8.53 -4.30
C ALA A 234 -15.53 7.51 -3.20
N ARG A 235 -15.56 6.20 -3.52
CA ARG A 235 -15.16 5.13 -2.59
C ARG A 235 -13.70 5.26 -2.16
N GLU A 236 -12.80 5.66 -3.07
CA GLU A 236 -11.40 5.85 -2.74
C GLU A 236 -11.19 7.05 -1.80
N GLN A 237 -11.93 8.14 -2.01
CA GLN A 237 -11.92 9.31 -1.12
C GLN A 237 -12.42 8.96 0.28
N GLU A 238 -13.54 8.24 0.40
CA GLU A 238 -14.07 7.77 1.69
C GLU A 238 -13.05 6.91 2.44
N LYS A 239 -12.41 5.97 1.74
CA LYS A 239 -11.35 5.12 2.33
C LYS A 239 -10.17 5.94 2.84
N ARG A 240 -9.73 6.96 2.08
CA ARG A 240 -8.61 7.83 2.51
C ARG A 240 -8.96 8.63 3.76
N VAL A 241 -10.18 9.18 3.82
CA VAL A 241 -10.66 9.90 5.02
C VAL A 241 -10.75 8.97 6.23
N PHE A 242 -11.30 7.76 6.05
CA PHE A 242 -11.38 6.76 7.11
C PHE A 242 -9.99 6.36 7.64
N ILE A 243 -9.03 6.09 6.75
CA ILE A 243 -7.65 5.76 7.13
C ILE A 243 -6.99 6.92 7.87
N ALA A 244 -7.15 8.16 7.39
CA ALA A 244 -6.59 9.34 8.05
C ALA A 244 -7.17 9.53 9.47
N ALA A 245 -8.48 9.34 9.65
CA ALA A 245 -9.12 9.41 10.96
C ALA A 245 -8.60 8.31 11.90
N LYS A 246 -8.47 7.07 11.42
CA LYS A 246 -7.95 5.96 12.23
C LYS A 246 -6.49 6.14 12.61
N ASN A 247 -5.67 6.68 11.70
CA ASN A 247 -4.26 6.98 11.99
C ASN A 247 -4.12 8.06 13.07
N ALA A 248 -4.91 9.15 13.01
CA ALA A 248 -4.89 10.19 14.04
C ALA A 248 -5.33 9.65 15.42
N GLU A 249 -6.34 8.77 15.46
CA GLU A 249 -6.76 8.08 16.68
C GLU A 249 -5.63 7.18 17.23
N LEU A 250 -4.96 6.42 16.36
CA LEU A 250 -3.84 5.55 16.73
C LEU A 250 -2.63 6.35 17.24
N GLU A 251 -2.31 7.48 16.61
CA GLU A 251 -1.23 8.38 17.06
C GLU A 251 -1.51 8.89 18.48
N THR A 252 -2.73 9.36 18.73
CA THR A 252 -3.15 9.81 20.07
C THR A 252 -3.03 8.70 21.11
N LEU A 253 -3.48 7.48 20.77
CA LEU A 253 -3.39 6.33 21.67
C LEU A 253 -1.93 5.92 21.93
N VAL A 254 -1.07 5.96 20.92
CA VAL A 254 0.37 5.67 21.07
C VAL A 254 1.03 6.69 21.99
N GLU A 255 0.71 7.98 21.85
CA GLU A 255 1.22 9.04 22.72
C GLU A 255 0.80 8.82 24.19
N GLU A 256 -0.49 8.57 24.43
CA GLU A 256 -1.02 8.29 25.78
C GLU A 256 -0.33 7.07 26.40
N ARG A 257 -0.24 5.95 25.67
CA ARG A 257 0.43 4.73 26.16
C ARG A 257 1.91 4.92 26.41
N THR A 258 2.59 5.72 25.59
CA THR A 258 4.01 6.01 25.77
C THR A 258 4.23 6.88 27.01
N ALA A 259 3.33 7.82 27.30
CA ALA A 259 3.35 8.61 28.52
C ALA A 259 3.15 7.74 29.77
N ASP A 260 2.13 6.87 29.78
CA ASP A 260 1.86 5.92 30.87
C ASP A 260 3.06 5.01 31.16
N LEU A 261 3.66 4.44 30.10
CA LEU A 261 4.83 3.57 30.23
C LEU A 261 6.03 4.32 30.80
N ARG A 262 6.23 5.57 30.39
CA ARG A 262 7.31 6.41 30.93
C ARG A 262 7.10 6.70 32.41
N GLU A 263 5.88 7.08 32.81
CA GLU A 263 5.56 7.33 34.22
C GLU A 263 5.74 6.05 35.07
N ALA A 264 5.25 4.90 34.59
CA ALA A 264 5.40 3.63 35.28
C ALA A 264 6.88 3.22 35.43
N ARG A 265 7.68 3.42 34.38
CA ARG A 265 9.13 3.17 34.41
C ARG A 265 9.81 4.10 35.40
N ASP A 266 9.52 5.40 35.36
CA ASP A 266 10.16 6.39 36.23
C ASP A 266 9.82 6.12 37.72
N LYS A 267 8.60 5.68 38.03
CA LYS A 267 8.20 5.21 39.38
C LYS A 267 8.97 3.94 39.79
N SER A 268 9.09 2.96 38.89
CA SER A 268 9.83 1.72 39.14
C SER A 268 11.31 2.02 39.41
N ASP A 269 11.88 2.93 38.63
CA ASP A 269 13.27 3.35 38.74
C ASP A 269 13.54 4.09 40.05
N ALA A 270 12.67 5.04 40.42
CA ALA A 270 12.75 5.74 41.69
C ALA A 270 12.70 4.78 42.89
N LEU A 271 11.81 3.79 42.85
CA LEU A 271 11.74 2.78 43.91
C LEU A 271 13.01 1.92 43.98
N LEU A 272 13.59 1.54 42.83
CA LEU A 272 14.81 0.75 42.81
C LEU A 272 16.00 1.54 43.39
N TYR A 273 16.12 2.82 43.06
CA TYR A 273 17.17 3.70 43.59
C TYR A 273 17.01 4.00 45.10
N ASN A 274 15.80 3.89 45.65
CA ASN A 274 15.58 3.96 47.09
C ASN A 274 16.06 2.71 47.85
N ILE A 275 16.24 1.58 47.14
CA ILE A 275 16.64 0.30 47.74
C ILE A 275 18.12 0.01 47.50
N LEU A 276 18.63 0.38 46.32
CA LEU A 276 20.01 0.12 45.90
C LEU A 276 20.71 1.43 45.54
N PRO A 277 22.02 1.55 45.83
CA PRO A 277 22.81 2.66 45.32
C PRO A 277 22.71 2.75 43.80
N ARG A 278 22.73 3.96 43.25
CA ARG A 278 22.45 4.23 41.83
C ARG A 278 23.26 3.35 40.88
N GLU A 279 24.56 3.23 41.11
CA GLU A 279 25.45 2.41 40.28
C GLU A 279 25.08 0.92 40.31
N ALA A 280 24.74 0.38 41.48
CA ALA A 280 24.32 -1.01 41.63
C ALA A 280 22.94 -1.25 41.00
N ALA A 281 22.01 -0.31 41.15
CA ALA A 281 20.69 -0.36 40.53
C ALA A 281 20.78 -0.38 38.99
N ASP A 282 21.65 0.47 38.41
CA ASP A 282 21.87 0.54 36.97
C ASP A 282 22.49 -0.77 36.43
N GLU A 283 23.43 -1.36 37.17
CA GLU A 283 24.05 -2.65 36.84
C GLU A 283 23.05 -3.82 36.90
N VAL A 284 22.18 -3.85 37.93
CA VAL A 284 21.08 -4.83 38.04
C VAL A 284 20.08 -4.67 36.90
N LYS A 285 19.72 -3.43 36.52
CA LYS A 285 18.81 -3.19 35.39
C LYS A 285 19.40 -3.71 34.07
N ALA A 286 20.70 -3.52 33.87
CA ALA A 286 21.37 -3.90 32.63
C ALA A 286 21.65 -5.40 32.53
N THR A 287 22.08 -6.04 33.63
CA THR A 287 22.65 -7.39 33.60
C THR A 287 21.90 -8.40 34.48
N GLY A 288 20.97 -7.95 35.32
CA GLY A 288 20.25 -8.78 36.30
C GLY A 288 21.04 -9.16 37.55
N HIS A 289 22.30 -8.73 37.69
CA HIS A 289 23.17 -8.98 38.85
C HIS A 289 24.17 -7.82 39.04
N THR A 290 24.98 -7.87 40.10
CA THR A 290 26.11 -6.93 40.31
C THR A 290 27.36 -7.68 40.67
N GLU A 291 28.50 -7.26 40.15
CA GLU A 291 29.80 -7.76 40.61
C GLU A 291 30.19 -7.14 41.97
N PRO A 292 30.71 -7.94 42.92
CA PRO A 292 31.21 -7.40 44.19
C PRO A 292 32.38 -6.43 43.98
N ARG A 293 32.36 -5.29 44.66
CA ARG A 293 33.40 -4.25 44.56
C ARG A 293 34.14 -4.10 45.87
N ARG A 294 35.46 -4.00 45.79
CA ARG A 294 36.34 -3.77 46.94
C ARG A 294 36.55 -2.27 47.13
N PHE A 295 36.40 -1.82 48.38
CA PHE A 295 36.68 -0.46 48.82
C PHE A 295 37.69 -0.51 49.96
N ASP A 296 38.75 0.30 49.88
CA ASP A 296 39.76 0.44 50.91
C ASP A 296 39.50 1.71 51.73
N ASP A 297 40.01 1.75 52.97
CA ASP A 297 39.86 2.88 53.91
C ASP A 297 38.40 3.31 54.19
N VAL A 298 37.47 2.35 54.24
CA VAL A 298 36.07 2.61 54.60
C VAL A 298 35.92 2.61 56.12
N THR A 299 35.34 3.68 56.67
CA THR A 299 35.02 3.77 58.10
C THR A 299 33.60 3.27 58.34
N VAL A 300 33.46 2.13 59.01
CA VAL A 300 32.18 1.54 59.39
C VAL A 300 31.75 2.08 60.75
N ILE A 301 30.54 2.62 60.83
CA ILE A 301 29.83 2.98 62.06
C ILE A 301 28.84 1.86 62.36
N PHE A 302 28.91 1.34 63.57
CA PHE A 302 27.96 0.35 64.07
C PHE A 302 27.37 0.86 65.39
N THR A 303 26.04 0.89 65.48
CA THR A 303 25.34 1.26 66.71
C THR A 303 24.45 0.14 67.18
N ASP A 304 24.17 0.09 68.48
CA ASP A 304 23.21 -0.83 69.09
C ASP A 304 22.55 -0.18 70.31
N PHE A 305 21.31 -0.54 70.62
CA PHE A 305 20.62 -0.05 71.82
C PHE A 305 20.97 -0.89 73.04
N GLU A 306 21.46 -0.26 74.10
CA GLU A 306 21.68 -0.92 75.38
C GLU A 306 20.34 -1.39 75.97
N GLY A 307 20.28 -2.68 76.32
CA GLY A 307 19.13 -3.25 77.02
C GLY A 307 17.88 -3.39 76.16
N PHE A 308 18.00 -3.32 74.83
CA PHE A 308 16.87 -3.40 73.89
C PHE A 308 15.92 -4.55 74.19
N THR A 309 16.43 -5.77 74.39
CA THR A 309 15.61 -6.96 74.68
C THR A 309 14.69 -6.76 75.89
N ASN A 310 15.18 -6.08 76.94
CA ASN A 310 14.39 -5.81 78.14
C ASN A 310 13.32 -4.76 77.85
N THR A 311 13.67 -3.68 77.15
CA THR A 311 12.74 -2.60 76.78
C THR A 311 11.62 -3.10 75.87
N VAL A 312 11.94 -3.98 74.92
CA VAL A 312 10.97 -4.58 73.99
C VAL A 312 10.01 -5.53 74.70
N SER A 313 10.45 -6.25 75.74
CA SER A 313 9.60 -7.22 76.44
C SER A 313 8.37 -6.58 77.13
N VAL A 314 8.44 -5.28 77.42
CA VAL A 314 7.40 -4.51 78.12
C VAL A 314 6.69 -3.49 77.22
N MET A 315 7.10 -3.36 75.94
CA MET A 315 6.55 -2.37 75.01
C MET A 315 5.63 -3.03 73.96
N PRO A 316 4.45 -2.44 73.65
CA PRO A 316 3.64 -2.92 72.54
C PRO A 316 4.41 -2.87 71.21
N ALA A 317 4.34 -3.95 70.41
CA ALA A 317 5.12 -4.08 69.17
C ALA A 317 4.89 -2.93 68.18
N ALA A 318 3.66 -2.43 68.04
CA ALA A 318 3.35 -1.29 67.18
C ALA A 318 4.03 0.02 67.64
N HIS A 319 4.14 0.23 68.96
CA HIS A 319 4.81 1.38 69.53
C HIS A 319 6.33 1.29 69.35
N LEU A 320 6.90 0.10 69.54
CA LEU A 320 8.32 -0.16 69.29
C LEU A 320 8.72 0.14 67.84
N VAL A 321 7.95 -0.35 66.87
CA VAL A 321 8.24 -0.12 65.46
C VAL A 321 8.17 1.37 65.12
N LYS A 322 7.18 2.09 65.68
CA LYS A 322 7.06 3.54 65.51
C LYS A 322 8.28 4.28 66.10
N GLU A 323 8.68 3.95 67.32
CA GLU A 323 9.83 4.53 68.01
C GLU A 323 11.14 4.31 67.25
N LEU A 324 11.40 3.07 66.82
CA LEU A 324 12.59 2.76 66.01
C LEU A 324 12.58 3.51 64.69
N ASN A 325 11.42 3.60 64.03
CA ASN A 325 11.30 4.32 62.77
C ASN A 325 11.57 5.82 62.93
N GLU A 326 11.08 6.47 64.00
CA GLU A 326 11.36 7.88 64.28
C GLU A 326 12.84 8.13 64.57
N ILE A 327 13.48 7.26 65.38
CA ILE A 327 14.90 7.38 65.69
C ILE A 327 15.76 7.15 64.44
N PHE A 328 15.48 6.09 63.68
CA PHE A 328 16.26 5.78 62.48
C PHE A 328 16.07 6.80 61.36
N GLN A 329 14.93 7.49 61.26
CA GLN A 329 14.78 8.62 60.35
C GLN A 329 15.72 9.78 60.71
N GLN A 330 15.83 10.12 62.00
CA GLN A 330 16.77 11.14 62.45
C GLN A 330 18.23 10.70 62.24
N PHE A 331 18.51 9.40 62.41
CA PHE A 331 19.84 8.86 62.11
C PHE A 331 20.15 8.97 60.62
N ASP A 332 19.20 8.62 59.75
CA ASP A 332 19.34 8.76 58.31
C ASP A 332 19.66 10.22 57.93
N ASP A 333 18.93 11.19 58.49
CA ASP A 333 19.19 12.62 58.26
C ASP A 333 20.61 13.04 58.70
N ILE A 334 21.07 12.57 59.88
CA ILE A 334 22.42 12.86 60.39
C ILE A 334 23.50 12.25 59.50
N ILE A 335 23.33 11.00 59.09
CA ILE A 335 24.26 10.28 58.21
C ILE A 335 24.37 11.00 56.86
N ASP A 336 23.24 11.38 56.27
CA ASP A 336 23.18 12.10 55.00
C ASP A 336 23.84 13.48 55.10
N GLN A 337 23.60 14.23 56.19
CA GLN A 337 24.23 15.55 56.44
C GLN A 337 25.76 15.49 56.51
N HIS A 338 26.32 14.36 56.96
CA HIS A 338 27.77 14.15 57.04
C HIS A 338 28.35 13.52 55.75
N GLY A 339 27.53 13.32 54.72
CA GLY A 339 27.96 12.69 53.46
C GLY A 339 28.34 11.22 53.64
N LEU A 340 27.75 10.55 54.63
CA LEU A 340 27.94 9.13 54.90
C LEU A 340 26.80 8.34 54.27
N GLN A 341 26.95 7.03 54.18
CA GLN A 341 25.96 6.15 53.56
C GLN A 341 25.39 5.16 54.58
N LYS A 342 24.07 5.13 54.73
CA LYS A 342 23.37 4.04 55.43
C LYS A 342 23.52 2.73 54.63
N ILE A 343 23.89 1.65 55.32
CA ILE A 343 23.88 0.30 54.72
C ILE A 343 22.61 -0.44 55.06
N LYS A 344 22.34 -0.66 56.35
CA LYS A 344 21.16 -1.39 56.82
C LYS A 344 20.92 -1.19 58.31
N THR A 345 19.72 -1.55 58.73
CA THR A 345 19.37 -1.79 60.13
C THR A 345 19.39 -3.30 60.40
N ILE A 346 19.86 -3.72 61.57
CA ILE A 346 19.92 -5.13 61.98
C ILE A 346 19.20 -5.28 63.31
N GLY A 347 17.87 -5.47 63.26
CA GLY A 347 17.05 -5.40 64.47
C GLY A 347 17.07 -3.99 65.06
N ASP A 348 17.71 -3.85 66.21
CA ASP A 348 17.96 -2.62 66.95
C ASP A 348 19.28 -1.93 66.60
N ALA A 349 20.15 -2.60 65.86
CA ALA A 349 21.40 -2.02 65.40
C ALA A 349 21.24 -1.18 64.13
N TYR A 350 22.08 -0.17 63.99
CA TYR A 350 22.15 0.70 62.81
C TYR A 350 23.58 0.68 62.26
N MET A 351 23.73 0.51 60.94
CA MET A 351 25.03 0.44 60.28
C MET A 351 25.13 1.44 59.13
N ALA A 352 26.16 2.28 59.19
CA ALA A 352 26.52 3.25 58.17
C ALA A 352 28.01 3.21 57.88
N VAL A 353 28.42 3.84 56.78
CA VAL A 353 29.80 3.87 56.32
C VAL A 353 30.18 5.23 55.76
N GLY A 354 31.46 5.59 55.91
CA GLY A 354 32.11 6.68 55.18
C GLY A 354 33.20 6.15 54.27
N GLY A 355 33.46 6.86 53.16
CA GLY A 355 34.49 6.50 52.19
C GLY A 355 34.03 5.53 51.10
N MET A 356 32.71 5.37 50.94
CA MET A 356 32.09 4.68 49.80
C MET A 356 30.76 5.34 49.40
N PRO A 357 30.34 5.27 48.10
CA PRO A 357 31.03 4.60 46.98
C PRO A 357 32.29 5.33 46.51
N GLU A 358 32.44 6.61 46.83
CA GLU A 358 33.63 7.39 46.51
C GLU A 358 34.58 7.45 47.71
N ALA A 359 35.86 7.19 47.46
CA ALA A 359 36.88 7.27 48.50
C ALA A 359 37.08 8.73 48.92
N GLU A 360 36.98 9.01 50.22
CA GLU A 360 37.14 10.35 50.76
C GLU A 360 38.14 10.35 51.94
N PRO A 361 39.24 11.11 51.86
CA PRO A 361 40.27 11.10 52.91
C PRO A 361 39.77 11.52 54.30
N THR A 362 38.74 12.36 54.37
CA THR A 362 38.15 12.84 55.62
C THR A 362 37.01 11.97 56.13
N ALA A 363 36.71 10.84 55.47
CA ALA A 363 35.60 9.96 55.82
C ALA A 363 35.63 9.51 57.29
N ALA A 364 36.82 9.18 57.81
CA ALA A 364 36.98 8.75 59.20
C ALA A 364 36.64 9.87 60.20
N VAL A 365 36.99 11.12 59.89
CA VAL A 365 36.67 12.29 60.73
C VAL A 365 35.17 12.54 60.71
N ARG A 366 34.56 12.63 59.51
CA ARG A 366 33.12 12.81 59.37
C ARG A 366 32.30 11.70 60.01
N ALA A 367 32.80 10.47 59.98
CA ALA A 367 32.17 9.34 60.67
C ALA A 367 32.16 9.51 62.20
N VAL A 368 33.23 10.08 62.77
CA VAL A 368 33.28 10.42 64.21
C VAL A 368 32.34 11.58 64.52
N ASP A 369 32.30 12.62 63.69
CA ASP A 369 31.36 13.74 63.82
C ASP A 369 29.90 13.26 63.80
N ALA A 370 29.55 12.41 62.83
CA ALA A 370 28.24 11.80 62.75
C ALA A 370 27.95 10.95 63.98
N ALA A 371 28.89 10.14 64.46
CA ALA A 371 28.72 9.34 65.67
C ALA A 371 28.47 10.19 66.92
N LEU A 372 29.13 11.34 67.05
CA LEU A 372 28.86 12.31 68.12
C LEU A 372 27.44 12.90 67.98
N ALA A 373 27.03 13.28 66.78
CA ALA A 373 25.69 13.79 66.50
C ALA A 373 24.59 12.74 66.78
N LEU A 374 24.81 11.48 66.44
CA LEU A 374 23.89 10.37 66.75
C LEU A 374 23.72 10.20 68.28
N ALA A 375 24.82 10.26 69.03
CA ALA A 375 24.77 10.20 70.50
C ALA A 375 24.00 11.39 71.08
N ALA A 376 24.28 12.60 70.61
CA ALA A 376 23.59 13.82 71.03
C ALA A 376 22.10 13.80 70.69
N CYS A 377 21.72 13.32 69.50
CA CYS A 377 20.34 13.15 69.07
C CYS A 377 19.54 12.25 70.04
N ILE A 378 20.12 11.12 70.46
CA ILE A 378 19.48 10.25 71.47
C ILE A 378 19.38 10.95 72.82
N GLU A 379 20.42 11.67 73.26
CA GLU A 379 20.39 12.42 74.51
C GLU A 379 19.32 13.52 74.52
N GLU A 380 19.19 14.27 73.43
CA GLU A 380 18.17 15.30 73.23
C GLU A 380 16.77 14.69 73.23
N ARG A 381 16.54 13.65 72.42
CA ARG A 381 15.25 12.93 72.38
C ARG A 381 14.88 12.40 73.77
N ASN A 382 15.86 11.92 74.51
CA ASN A 382 15.69 11.44 75.87
C ASN A 382 15.36 12.53 76.88
N GLN A 383 15.34 13.81 76.56
CA GLN A 383 14.87 14.83 77.53
C GLN A 383 13.36 14.71 77.70
N ASP A 384 12.63 14.60 76.59
CA ASP A 384 11.16 14.64 76.57
C ASP A 384 10.50 13.25 76.44
N ALA A 385 11.25 12.20 76.08
CA ALA A 385 10.69 10.87 75.86
C ALA A 385 10.35 10.10 77.15
N ALA A 386 9.24 9.36 77.16
CA ALA A 386 8.89 8.47 78.27
C ALA A 386 9.84 7.26 78.41
N VAL A 387 10.35 6.78 77.29
CA VAL A 387 11.33 5.69 77.21
C VAL A 387 12.69 6.29 76.88
N LYS A 388 13.66 6.07 77.77
CA LYS A 388 15.03 6.56 77.60
C LYS A 388 15.85 5.49 76.92
N TRP A 389 16.38 5.80 75.74
CA TRP A 389 17.21 4.91 74.96
C TRP A 389 18.69 5.21 75.21
N ARG A 390 19.54 4.21 75.27
CA ARG A 390 21.00 4.44 75.30
C ARG A 390 21.60 3.68 74.15
N ILE A 391 22.49 4.32 73.41
CA ILE A 391 23.17 3.68 72.29
C ILE A 391 24.63 3.46 72.62
N ARG A 392 25.17 2.32 72.17
CA ARG A 392 26.61 2.12 72.04
C ARG A 392 26.98 2.37 70.60
N ILE A 393 28.13 3.00 70.38
CA ILE A 393 28.63 3.30 69.03
C ILE A 393 30.08 2.83 68.92
N GLY A 394 30.36 2.07 67.88
CA GLY A 394 31.68 1.53 67.55
C GLY A 394 32.09 1.86 66.12
N LEU A 395 33.33 2.30 65.93
CA LEU A 395 33.87 2.62 64.63
C LEU A 395 35.19 1.89 64.37
N HIS A 396 35.32 1.40 63.13
CA HIS A 396 36.56 0.86 62.62
C HIS A 396 36.73 1.21 61.14
N THR A 397 37.96 1.53 60.74
CA THR A 397 38.31 1.84 59.35
C THR A 397 39.14 0.70 58.78
N GLY A 398 38.81 0.26 57.56
CA GLY A 398 39.51 -0.81 56.89
C GLY A 398 38.89 -1.16 55.54
N THR A 399 39.38 -2.24 54.92
CA THR A 399 38.87 -2.72 53.63
C THR A 399 37.53 -3.41 53.78
N VAL A 400 36.60 -3.14 52.87
CA VAL A 400 35.30 -3.84 52.74
C VAL A 400 35.08 -4.28 51.29
N VAL A 401 34.23 -5.29 51.11
CA VAL A 401 33.68 -5.69 49.82
C VAL A 401 32.19 -5.43 49.85
N ALA A 402 31.68 -4.57 48.98
CA ALA A 402 30.26 -4.29 48.87
C ALA A 402 29.66 -5.00 47.65
N GLY A 403 28.40 -5.41 47.74
CA GLY A 403 27.70 -6.03 46.62
C GLY A 403 26.22 -6.25 46.90
N VAL A 404 25.46 -6.55 45.84
CA VAL A 404 24.05 -6.91 45.95
C VAL A 404 23.90 -8.42 46.10
N ILE A 405 23.24 -8.86 47.17
CA ILE A 405 22.95 -10.27 47.43
C ILE A 405 21.46 -10.54 47.26
N GLY A 406 21.15 -11.71 46.67
CA GLY A 406 19.80 -12.26 46.58
C GLY A 406 19.30 -12.37 45.14
N LYS A 407 18.24 -13.16 44.94
CA LYS A 407 17.57 -13.31 43.63
C LYS A 407 16.20 -12.62 43.57
N ARG A 408 15.52 -12.49 44.72
CA ARG A 408 14.17 -11.92 44.83
C ARG A 408 14.08 -10.76 45.82
N ARG A 409 14.91 -10.78 46.86
CA ARG A 409 15.07 -9.70 47.83
C ARG A 409 16.50 -9.23 47.72
N LEU A 410 16.74 -8.30 46.80
CA LEU A 410 18.05 -7.73 46.58
C LEU A 410 18.39 -6.84 47.76
N ILE A 411 19.55 -7.06 48.36
CA ILE A 411 20.07 -6.29 49.48
C ILE A 411 21.48 -5.86 49.12
N TYR A 412 21.74 -4.55 49.12
CA TYR A 412 23.09 -4.03 49.06
C TYR A 412 23.71 -4.11 50.46
N ASP A 413 24.87 -4.73 50.58
CA ASP A 413 25.51 -4.96 51.87
C ASP A 413 27.04 -4.95 51.74
N ILE A 414 27.71 -4.81 52.87
CA ILE A 414 29.17 -4.81 52.97
C ILE A 414 29.65 -6.05 53.74
N PHE A 415 30.75 -6.61 53.27
CA PHE A 415 31.38 -7.81 53.81
C PHE A 415 32.85 -7.53 54.08
N GLY A 416 33.37 -8.19 55.09
CA GLY A 416 34.78 -8.09 55.44
C GLY A 416 34.97 -8.08 56.94
N ASP A 417 36.22 -8.27 57.32
CA ASP A 417 36.59 -8.28 58.73
C ASP A 417 36.38 -6.90 59.39
N THR A 418 36.44 -5.82 58.60
CA THR A 418 36.21 -4.45 59.07
C THR A 418 34.85 -4.29 59.77
N VAL A 419 33.79 -4.91 59.23
CA VAL A 419 32.43 -4.90 59.82
C VAL A 419 32.41 -5.61 61.16
N ASN A 420 33.09 -6.76 61.25
CA ASN A 420 33.18 -7.52 62.49
C ASN A 420 33.95 -6.76 63.57
N ILE A 421 35.05 -6.08 63.22
CA ILE A 421 35.81 -5.27 64.18
C ILE A 421 34.96 -4.08 64.65
N ALA A 422 34.27 -3.36 63.75
CA ALA A 422 33.40 -2.24 64.13
C ALA A 422 32.30 -2.66 65.11
N SER A 423 31.60 -3.76 64.82
CA SER A 423 30.60 -4.34 65.73
C SER A 423 31.20 -4.73 67.08
N ARG A 424 32.47 -5.16 67.14
CA ARG A 424 33.15 -5.46 68.40
C ARG A 424 33.57 -4.22 69.17
N MET A 425 33.91 -3.13 68.49
CA MET A 425 34.13 -1.83 69.13
C MET A 425 32.85 -1.32 69.77
N GLU A 426 31.70 -1.53 69.12
CA GLU A 426 30.38 -1.19 69.67
C GLU A 426 30.07 -2.07 70.89
N SER A 427 30.13 -3.40 70.75
CA SER A 427 29.67 -4.32 71.79
C SER A 427 30.49 -4.27 73.09
N ASN A 428 31.76 -3.85 73.00
CA ASN A 428 32.63 -3.64 74.17
C ASN A 428 32.69 -2.17 74.60
N GLY A 429 31.91 -1.31 73.95
CA GLY A 429 31.83 0.10 74.23
C GLY A 429 30.96 0.43 75.44
N GLN A 430 31.15 1.62 76.00
CA GLN A 430 30.23 2.15 77.00
C GLN A 430 29.03 2.86 76.34
N PRO A 431 27.82 2.74 76.89
CA PRO A 431 26.66 3.47 76.39
C PRO A 431 26.88 4.99 76.42
N GLY A 432 26.44 5.68 75.37
CA GLY A 432 26.63 7.12 75.18
C GLY A 432 28.06 7.52 74.81
N ARG A 433 28.97 6.56 74.62
CA ARG A 433 30.37 6.81 74.26
C ARG A 433 30.69 6.26 72.88
N ILE A 434 31.57 6.95 72.16
CA ILE A 434 32.00 6.60 70.81
C ILE A 434 33.33 5.85 70.91
N ASN A 435 33.34 4.58 70.51
CA ASN A 435 34.50 3.70 70.66
C ASN A 435 35.17 3.46 69.31
N LEU A 436 36.49 3.63 69.28
CA LEU A 436 37.31 3.53 68.08
C LEU A 436 38.32 2.41 68.21
N SER A 437 38.55 1.69 67.12
CA SER A 437 39.75 0.88 66.96
C SER A 437 41.02 1.75 66.90
N ALA A 438 42.18 1.17 67.23
CA ALA A 438 43.48 1.81 67.08
C ALA A 438 43.74 2.43 65.70
N TYR A 439 43.32 1.74 64.64
CA TYR A 439 43.52 2.22 63.27
C TYR A 439 42.70 3.48 63.01
N THR A 440 41.40 3.49 63.34
CA THR A 440 40.57 4.70 63.22
C THR A 440 41.09 5.83 64.09
N TYR A 441 41.50 5.55 65.33
CA TYR A 441 42.09 6.55 66.22
C TYR A 441 43.28 7.28 65.56
N ASN A 442 44.19 6.54 64.92
CA ASN A 442 45.34 7.14 64.24
C ASN A 442 44.96 8.10 63.11
N LEU A 443 43.81 7.88 62.46
CA LEU A 443 43.30 8.75 61.40
C LEU A 443 42.63 10.03 61.95
N VAL A 444 42.04 9.96 63.15
CA VAL A 444 41.21 11.05 63.69
C VAL A 444 41.82 11.81 64.86
N ARG A 445 42.91 11.31 65.46
CA ARG A 445 43.55 11.89 66.67
C ARG A 445 44.01 13.35 66.54
N SER A 446 44.17 13.86 65.31
CA SER A 446 44.50 15.27 65.08
C SER A 446 43.28 16.19 65.11
N HIS A 447 42.07 15.62 65.04
CA HIS A 447 40.79 16.34 64.98
C HIS A 447 39.97 16.16 66.26
N HIS A 448 40.09 15.01 66.94
CA HIS A 448 39.36 14.71 68.17
C HIS A 448 40.29 14.27 69.29
N GLU A 449 39.98 14.72 70.51
CA GLU A 449 40.61 14.20 71.71
C GLU A 449 40.03 12.82 72.04
N CYS A 450 40.89 11.83 72.28
CA CYS A 450 40.46 10.48 72.61
C CYS A 450 41.22 9.91 73.81
N GLU A 451 40.53 9.15 74.64
CA GLU A 451 41.06 8.43 75.79
C GLU A 451 41.35 6.96 75.45
N TYR A 452 42.50 6.44 75.87
CA TYR A 452 42.81 5.01 75.72
C TYR A 452 42.02 4.16 76.73
N ARG A 453 41.30 3.14 76.22
CA ARG A 453 40.37 2.30 77.00
C ARG A 453 40.94 0.93 77.39
N GLY A 454 42.18 0.65 77.01
CA GLY A 454 42.78 -0.67 77.17
C GLY A 454 42.56 -1.57 75.95
N LYS A 455 42.94 -2.83 76.11
CA LYS A 455 42.86 -3.85 75.06
C LYS A 455 41.60 -4.68 75.21
N ILE A 456 40.97 -4.99 74.09
CA ILE A 456 39.88 -5.97 74.03
C ILE A 456 40.32 -7.21 73.25
N THR A 457 39.87 -8.39 73.70
CA THR A 457 40.17 -9.65 73.01
C THR A 457 39.13 -9.88 71.90
N LEU A 458 39.59 -9.89 70.66
CA LEU A 458 38.79 -10.23 69.50
C LEU A 458 39.00 -11.69 69.12
N LYS A 459 37.89 -12.44 69.02
CA LYS A 459 37.91 -13.85 68.61
C LYS A 459 38.58 -14.00 67.24
N GLY A 460 39.70 -14.70 67.18
CA GLY A 460 40.47 -14.94 65.95
C GLY A 460 41.42 -13.82 65.52
N LYS A 461 41.48 -12.70 66.26
CA LYS A 461 42.32 -11.53 65.94
C LYS A 461 43.30 -11.13 67.06
N GLY A 462 43.16 -11.70 68.25
CA GLY A 462 44.01 -11.39 69.39
C GLY A 462 43.56 -10.13 70.12
N GLU A 463 44.48 -9.46 70.78
CA GLU A 463 44.19 -8.23 71.51
C GLU A 463 44.28 -7.00 70.59
N VAL A 464 43.27 -6.14 70.65
CA VAL A 464 43.22 -4.89 69.88
C VAL A 464 43.01 -3.71 70.83
N ASP A 465 43.77 -2.65 70.61
CA ASP A 465 43.67 -1.40 71.38
C ASP A 465 42.36 -0.66 71.03
N MET A 466 41.65 -0.24 72.08
CA MET A 466 40.41 0.54 71.98
C MET A 466 40.62 1.96 72.51
N TYR A 467 39.98 2.92 71.86
CA TYR A 467 39.97 4.34 72.25
C TYR A 467 38.54 4.83 72.35
N CYS A 468 38.29 5.84 73.17
CA CYS A 468 36.99 6.50 73.31
C CYS A 468 37.14 7.97 72.94
N VAL A 469 36.22 8.51 72.13
CA VAL A 469 36.20 9.95 71.81
C VAL A 469 35.68 10.73 73.01
N ASN A 470 36.35 11.82 73.38
CA ASN A 470 35.86 12.75 74.37
C ASN A 470 34.81 13.66 73.73
N PRO A 471 33.67 13.94 74.41
CA PRO A 471 32.74 14.94 73.92
C PRO A 471 33.46 16.29 73.78
N PRO A 472 33.15 17.09 72.75
CA PRO A 472 33.75 18.42 72.60
C PRO A 472 33.46 19.23 73.87
N ASN A 473 34.50 19.81 74.47
CA ASN A 473 34.35 20.65 75.66
C ASN A 473 33.27 21.71 75.38
N SER A 474 32.16 21.65 76.10
CA SER A 474 31.11 22.66 76.07
C SER A 474 31.68 23.96 76.66
N SER A 475 32.27 24.79 75.82
CA SER A 475 32.69 26.17 76.15
C SER A 475 31.55 27.15 75.96
#